data_AF-A0A0A6UPN6-F1
#
_entry.id   AF-A0A0A6UPN6-F1
#
_cell.length_a   1.000
_cell.length_b   1.000
_cell.length_c   1.000
_cell.angle_alpha   90.00
_cell.angle_beta   90.00
_cell.angle_gamma   90.00
#
_symmetry.space_group_name_H-M   'P 1'
#
loop_
_entity.id
_entity.type
_entity.pdbx_description
1 polymer ?
#
loop_
_entity_poly.entity_id
_entity_poly.type
_entity_poly.pdbx_seq_one_letter_code
_entity_poly.pdbx_strand_id
1 'polypeptide(L)'
;MPRVYYRSYDAEVTDQLFIRNPGGQPERFAIAEIADFSLTRLDQPWWRLPHRKPSYRLSADYHGRTVVLFESREPRVFNMVVRALRRALENRPRGYH
;
A
#
# COMPACT_ATOMS: atom_id res chain seq x y z
N MET A 1 -0.60 2.28 22.17
CA MET A 1 -1.68 2.37 21.17
C MET A 1 -1.01 2.54 19.82
N PRO A 2 -1.41 1.78 18.78
CA PRO A 2 -0.79 1.87 17.46
C PRO A 2 -1.06 3.25 16.85
N ARG A 3 -0.02 3.87 16.29
CA ARG A 3 -0.13 5.17 15.62
C ARG A 3 -0.73 4.98 14.23
N VAL A 4 -1.91 5.56 14.01
CA VAL A 4 -2.60 5.51 12.71
C VAL A 4 -2.07 6.61 11.80
N TYR A 5 -1.52 6.25 10.64
CA TYR A 5 -1.03 7.18 9.62
C TYR A 5 -2.05 7.42 8.50
N TYR A 6 -2.90 6.43 8.22
CA TYR A 6 -3.96 6.51 7.24
C TYR A 6 -5.06 5.50 7.58
N ARG A 7 -6.33 5.88 7.34
CA ARG A 7 -7.47 4.98 7.51
C ARG A 7 -8.57 5.36 6.52
N SER A 8 -9.00 4.40 5.73
CA SER A 8 -10.17 4.48 4.87
C SER A 8 -10.90 3.13 4.86
N TYR A 9 -11.95 3.04 4.04
CA TYR A 9 -12.70 1.79 3.85
C TYR A 9 -11.84 0.69 3.18
N ASP A 10 -10.93 1.09 2.28
CA ASP A 10 -10.16 0.16 1.45
C ASP A 10 -8.77 -0.17 2.04
N ALA A 11 -8.21 0.72 2.87
CA ALA A 11 -6.90 0.52 3.46
C ALA A 11 -6.73 1.23 4.81
N GLU A 12 -5.96 0.61 5.70
CA GLU A 12 -5.52 1.16 6.98
C GLU A 12 -4.01 0.99 7.12
N VAL A 13 -3.32 2.04 7.52
CA VAL A 13 -1.86 2.05 7.71
C VAL A 13 -1.57 2.54 9.12
N THR A 14 -0.97 1.66 9.91
CA THR A 14 -0.51 1.93 11.27
C THR A 14 1.01 1.77 11.35
N ASP A 15 1.60 2.00 12.52
CA ASP A 15 3.01 1.69 12.81
C ASP A 15 3.32 0.18 12.85
N GLN A 16 2.32 -0.67 13.04
CA GLN A 16 2.49 -2.12 13.16
C GLN A 16 1.98 -2.89 11.94
N LEU A 17 0.87 -2.44 11.35
CA LEU A 17 0.14 -3.15 10.30
C LEU A 17 -0.21 -2.24 9.12
N PHE A 18 -0.08 -2.80 7.93
CA PHE A 18 -0.77 -2.37 6.72
C PHE A 18 -1.93 -3.33 6.47
N ILE A 19 -3.16 -2.81 6.44
CA ILE A 19 -4.37 -3.58 6.17
C ILE A 19 -4.94 -3.10 4.85
N ARG A 20 -5.21 -4.02 3.93
CA ARG A 20 -5.99 -3.75 2.71
C ARG A 20 -7.28 -4.56 2.74
N ASN A 21 -8.34 -4.02 2.16
CA ASN A 21 -9.64 -4.68 2.13
C ASN A 21 -10.16 -4.89 0.70
N PRO A 22 -9.54 -5.76 -0.10
CA PRO A 22 -10.05 -6.09 -1.43
C PRO A 22 -11.36 -6.89 -1.32
N GLY A 23 -12.49 -6.23 -1.61
CA GLY A 23 -13.77 -6.92 -1.73
C GLY A 23 -14.29 -7.56 -0.44
N GLY A 24 -13.92 -7.03 0.74
CA GLY A 24 -14.46 -7.46 2.04
C GLY A 24 -13.63 -8.51 2.77
N GLN A 25 -12.52 -8.99 2.19
CA GLN A 25 -11.55 -9.84 2.90
C GLN A 25 -10.33 -9.00 3.30
N PRO A 26 -10.19 -8.59 4.57
CA PRO A 26 -9.06 -7.79 5.00
C PRO A 26 -7.78 -8.63 5.06
N GLU A 27 -6.81 -8.28 4.22
CA GLU A 27 -5.46 -8.82 4.26
C GLU A 27 -4.56 -7.89 5.09
N ARG A 28 -3.68 -8.47 5.90
CA ARG A 28 -2.83 -7.76 6.86
C ARG A 28 -1.37 -8.07 6.58
N PHE A 29 -0.53 -7.04 6.60
CA PHE A 29 0.91 -7.13 6.43
C PHE A 29 1.60 -6.41 7.58
N ALA A 30 2.53 -7.08 8.27
CA ALA A 30 3.29 -6.44 9.33
C ALA A 30 4.28 -5.42 8.73
N ILE A 31 4.26 -4.18 9.23
CA ILE A 31 5.18 -3.11 8.78
C ILE A 31 6.64 -3.50 9.00
N ALA A 32 6.93 -4.28 10.06
CA ALA A 32 8.27 -4.77 10.36
C ALA A 32 8.83 -5.74 9.30
N GLU A 33 7.94 -6.45 8.58
CA GLU A 33 8.30 -7.49 7.61
C GLU A 33 8.26 -6.97 6.17
N ILE A 34 7.82 -5.73 5.96
CA ILE A 34 7.90 -5.04 4.68
C ILE A 34 9.34 -4.55 4.49
N ALA A 35 10.03 -5.11 3.49
CA ALA A 35 11.42 -4.74 3.18
C ALA A 35 11.46 -3.62 2.14
N ASP A 36 11.19 -3.96 0.88
CA ASP A 36 11.18 -3.05 -0.25
C ASP A 36 9.76 -2.83 -0.76
N PHE A 37 9.50 -1.65 -1.35
CA PHE A 37 8.25 -1.39 -2.04
C PHE A 37 8.47 -0.66 -3.36
N SER A 38 7.62 -0.96 -4.33
CA SER A 38 7.65 -0.39 -5.67
C SER A 38 6.31 0.24 -6.03
N LEU A 39 6.37 1.30 -6.83
CA LEU A 39 5.23 2.05 -7.32
C LEU A 39 5.13 1.83 -8.83
N THR A 40 4.07 1.20 -9.30
CA THR A 40 3.83 0.94 -10.72
C THR A 40 2.60 1.69 -11.19
N ARG A 41 2.75 2.48 -12.26
CA ARG A 41 1.61 3.02 -12.99
C ARG A 41 1.18 2.00 -14.04
N LEU A 42 -0.04 1.50 -13.88
CA LEU A 42 -0.68 0.59 -14.81
C LEU A 42 -1.35 1.42 -15.90
N ASP A 43 -0.57 1.80 -16.90
CA ASP A 43 -1.09 2.38 -18.12
C ASP A 43 -1.69 1.27 -18.97
N GLN A 44 -2.95 1.45 -19.38
CA GLN A 44 -3.55 0.58 -20.39
C GLN A 44 -3.32 1.20 -21.77
N PRO A 45 -3.13 0.38 -22.81
CA PRO A 45 -3.00 0.89 -24.16
C PRO A 45 -4.25 1.68 -24.56
N TRP A 46 -4.05 2.88 -25.11
CA TRP A 46 -5.11 3.82 -25.46
C TRP A 46 -6.15 3.21 -26.41
N TRP A 47 -5.76 2.26 -27.26
CA TRP A 47 -6.67 1.58 -28.19
C TRP A 47 -7.61 0.56 -27.53
N ARG A 48 -7.36 0.15 -26.29
CA ARG A 48 -8.25 -0.80 -25.60
C ARG A 48 -9.39 -0.07 -24.88
N LEU A 49 -9.14 1.10 -24.27
CA LEU A 49 -10.12 1.86 -23.48
C LEU A 49 -9.76 3.37 -23.42
N PRO A 50 -10.25 4.22 -24.34
CA PRO A 50 -9.82 5.62 -24.49
C PRO A 50 -10.17 6.55 -23.32
N HIS A 51 -10.97 6.10 -22.34
CA HIS A 51 -11.41 6.91 -21.20
C HIS A 51 -11.03 6.34 -19.83
N ARG A 52 -10.25 5.24 -19.78
CA ARG A 52 -9.89 4.65 -18.49
C ARG A 52 -8.73 5.41 -17.87
N LYS A 53 -8.97 6.03 -16.72
CA LYS A 53 -7.91 6.63 -15.89
C LYS A 53 -6.86 5.56 -15.55
N PRO A 54 -5.55 5.91 -15.55
CA PRO A 54 -4.50 4.98 -15.16
C PRO A 54 -4.73 4.53 -13.72
N SER A 55 -4.41 3.26 -13.45
CA SER A 55 -4.39 2.72 -12.08
C SER A 55 -2.96 2.73 -11.55
N TYR A 56 -2.81 2.94 -10.26
CA TYR A 56 -1.53 2.95 -9.56
C TYR A 56 -1.48 1.77 -8.61
N ARG A 57 -0.38 1.04 -8.63
CA ARG A 57 -0.16 -0.15 -7.82
C ARG A 57 1.05 0.04 -6.92
N LEU A 58 0.86 -0.25 -5.64
CA LEU A 58 1.89 -0.32 -4.62
C LEU A 58 2.12 -1.79 -4.34
N SER A 59 3.33 -2.27 -4.62
CA SER A 59 3.76 -3.64 -4.33
C SER A 59 4.89 -3.60 -3.31
N ALA A 60 5.04 -4.66 -2.52
CA ALA A 60 6.12 -4.78 -1.57
C ALA A 60 6.63 -6.21 -1.47
N ASP A 61 7.87 -6.36 -1.04
CA ASP A 61 8.43 -7.66 -0.71
C ASP A 61 8.08 -8.00 0.74
N TYR A 62 7.37 -9.12 0.90
CA TYR A 62 6.84 -9.62 2.16
C TYR A 62 7.16 -11.10 2.28
N HIS A 63 7.96 -11.48 3.28
CA HIS A 63 8.51 -12.84 3.43
C HIS A 63 9.16 -13.41 2.16
N GLY A 64 9.91 -12.58 1.42
CA GLY A 64 10.57 -12.98 0.18
C GLY A 64 9.62 -13.17 -1.01
N ARG A 65 8.37 -12.72 -0.90
CA ARG A 65 7.38 -12.72 -2.00
C ARG A 65 6.94 -11.29 -2.30
N THR A 66 6.92 -10.93 -3.57
CA THR A 66 6.32 -9.66 -3.99
C THR A 66 4.81 -9.76 -3.91
N VAL A 67 4.21 -8.96 -3.03
CA VAL A 67 2.76 -8.87 -2.80
C VAL A 67 2.26 -7.48 -3.21
N VAL A 68 1.01 -7.40 -3.67
CA VAL A 68 0.36 -6.11 -3.93
C VAL A 68 -0.20 -5.60 -2.61
N LEU A 69 0.25 -4.46 -2.12
CA LEU A 69 -0.31 -3.86 -0.90
C LEU A 69 -1.56 -3.05 -1.22
N PHE A 70 -1.55 -2.29 -2.31
CA PHE A 70 -2.66 -1.39 -2.63
C PHE A 70 -2.74 -1.07 -4.12
N GLU A 71 -3.96 -0.93 -4.65
CA GLU A 71 -4.20 -0.45 -6.00
C GLU A 71 -5.31 0.60 -5.98
N SER A 72 -5.11 1.72 -6.65
CA SER A 72 -6.13 2.77 -6.75
C SER A 72 -6.07 3.48 -8.10
N ARG A 73 -7.23 3.88 -8.61
CA ARG A 73 -7.37 4.76 -9.78
C ARG A 73 -7.31 6.25 -9.40
N GLU A 74 -7.25 6.55 -8.11
CA GLU A 74 -7.23 7.90 -7.58
C GLU A 74 -5.81 8.27 -7.13
N PRO A 75 -5.10 9.13 -7.89
CA PRO A 75 -3.71 9.48 -7.58
C PRO A 75 -3.55 10.09 -6.17
N ARG A 76 -4.57 10.83 -5.71
CA ARG A 76 -4.57 11.46 -4.39
C ARG A 76 -4.58 10.42 -3.27
N VAL A 77 -5.51 9.47 -3.34
CA VAL A 77 -5.62 8.36 -2.38
C VAL A 77 -4.34 7.53 -2.40
N PHE A 78 -3.84 7.18 -3.58
CA PHE A 78 -2.59 6.44 -3.74
C PHE A 78 -1.41 7.15 -3.05
N ASN A 79 -1.21 8.45 -3.32
CA ASN A 79 -0.13 9.22 -2.71
C ASN A 79 -0.25 9.33 -1.19
N MET A 80 -1.47 9.41 -0.64
CA MET A 80 -1.69 9.39 0.81
C MET A 80 -1.26 8.06 1.42
N VAL A 81 -1.65 6.94 0.81
CA VAL A 81 -1.27 5.59 1.28
C VAL A 81 0.24 5.38 1.20
N VAL A 82 0.89 5.78 0.10
CA VAL A 82 2.35 5.69 -0.05
C VAL A 82 3.07 6.52 1.01
N ARG A 83 2.62 7.74 1.27
CA ARG A 83 3.20 8.59 2.33
C ARG A 83 3.00 7.99 3.71
N ALA A 84 1.82 7.44 3.99
CA ALA A 84 1.51 6.78 5.25
C ALA A 84 2.39 5.54 5.46
N LEU A 85 2.56 4.69 4.43
CA LEU A 85 3.45 3.53 4.50
C LEU A 85 4.89 3.94 4.74
N ARG A 86 5.40 4.95 4.02
CA ARG A 86 6.76 5.48 4.26
C ARG A 86 6.93 5.95 5.70
N ARG A 87 5.96 6.71 6.23
CA ARG A 87 5.97 7.14 7.64
C ARG A 87 5.93 5.98 8.62
N ALA A 88 5.15 4.95 8.34
CA ALA A 88 5.11 3.74 9.17
C ALA A 88 6.46 3.01 9.18
N LEU A 89 7.10 2.87 8.01
CA LEU A 89 8.43 2.25 7.88
C LEU A 89 9.53 3.09 8.55
N GLU A 90 9.50 4.42 8.43
CA GLU A 90 10.44 5.33 9.10
C GLU A 90 10.32 5.25 10.63
N ASN A 91 9.10 5.11 11.14
CA ASN A 91 8.82 5.05 12.58
C ASN A 91 8.70 3.61 13.09
N ARG A 92 9.04 2.60 12.27
CA ARG A 92 8.97 1.21 12.71
C ARG A 92 9.86 1.07 13.95
N PRO A 93 9.36 0.46 15.04
CA PRO A 93 10.21 0.18 16.19
C PRO A 93 11.39 -0.60 15.64
N ARG A 94 12.59 -0.01 15.70
CA ARG A 94 13.82 -0.75 15.45
C ARG A 94 13.77 -1.87 16.46
N GLY A 95 13.42 -3.08 16.02
CA GLY A 95 13.52 -4.25 16.88
C GLY A 95 14.90 -4.19 17.52
N TYR A 96 14.93 -4.25 18.84
CA TYR A 96 16.15 -4.54 19.57
C TYR A 96 16.73 -5.81 18.92
N HIS A 97 17.74 -5.63 18.08
CA HIS A 97 18.69 -6.68 17.78
C HIS A 97 19.62 -6.82 18.98
#